data_AF-M4H1D9-F1
#
_entry.id   AF-M4H1D9-F1
#
_cell.length_a   1.000
_cell.length_b   1.000
_cell.length_c   1.000
_cell.angle_alpha   90.00
_cell.angle_beta   90.00
_cell.angle_gamma   90.00
#
_symmetry.space_group_name_H-M   'P 1'
#
loop_
_entity.id
_entity.type
_entity.pdbx_description
1 polymer ?
#
loop_
_entity_poly.entity_id
_entity_poly.type
_entity_poly.pdbx_seq_one_letter_code
_entity_poly.pdbx_strand_id
1 'polypeptide(L)'
;MYRLVIPLIIAACLWRYSLGSLGSDDGWIELEFDSNKKTIPWRWEDIPLQIKTDSVVGSGDKIGIDMKRPHLVGGIAILFSSPIKFWMPYCSTQGGEDSSEAYAELPVQPPDEVDKIWTFTKTGSAFVITCNGVEVLNYEFATSGFSNCAPKWGGDTTDHIVFYKSWSTASDFYRAGKFPRMSYFDYSRTSILPHPRGKGFCPLNRGQRCPLNGGKAYLAHKNLFLP
;
A
#
# COMPACT_ATOMS: atom_id res chain seq x y z
N MET A 1 53.74 2.77 57.46
CA MET A 1 53.66 2.80 55.98
C MET A 1 52.31 2.20 55.58
N TYR A 2 51.30 3.03 55.35
CA TYR A 2 49.98 2.59 54.91
C TYR A 2 49.84 2.90 53.42
N ARG A 3 49.68 1.86 52.59
CA ARG A 3 49.37 2.02 51.17
C ARG A 3 47.86 2.17 51.01
N LEU A 4 47.43 3.38 50.69
CA LEU A 4 46.08 3.70 50.27
C LEU A 4 45.86 3.12 48.86
N VAL A 5 44.93 2.17 48.73
CA VAL A 5 44.43 1.70 47.43
C VAL A 5 43.09 2.38 47.22
N ILE A 6 43.04 3.32 46.28
CA ILE A 6 41.82 3.98 45.82
C ILE A 6 41.25 3.13 44.67
N PRO A 7 40.03 2.56 44.76
CA PRO A 7 39.38 2.00 43.60
C PRO A 7 38.76 3.14 42.76
N LEU A 8 39.23 3.25 41.52
CA LEU A 8 38.59 4.00 40.44
C LEU A 8 37.21 3.36 40.17
N ILE A 9 36.16 3.94 40.75
CA ILE A 9 34.79 3.68 40.29
C ILE A 9 34.62 4.53 39.03
N ILE A 10 34.83 3.89 37.88
CA ILE A 10 34.49 4.46 36.58
C ILE A 10 32.98 4.62 36.53
N ALA A 11 32.55 5.85 36.26
CA ALA A 11 31.17 6.27 36.12
C ALA A 11 30.43 5.44 35.05
N ALA A 12 29.68 4.43 35.48
CA ALA A 12 28.66 3.77 34.68
C ALA A 12 27.33 4.52 34.88
N CYS A 13 27.21 5.71 34.30
CA CYS A 13 25.92 6.38 34.11
C CYS A 13 26.16 7.55 33.15
N LEU A 14 25.27 7.69 32.15
CA LEU A 14 25.32 8.67 31.04
C LEU A 14 25.90 8.18 29.70
N TRP A 15 25.62 6.92 29.35
CA TRP A 15 25.34 6.57 27.95
C TRP A 15 23.84 6.27 27.81
N ARG A 16 22.99 7.27 28.13
CA ARG A 16 21.74 7.42 27.37
C ARG A 16 22.15 8.00 26.03
N TYR A 17 22.68 7.15 25.16
CA TYR A 17 22.70 7.47 23.75
C TYR A 17 21.25 7.65 23.36
N SER A 18 20.93 8.90 23.02
CA SER A 18 19.86 9.20 22.10
C SER A 18 20.07 8.31 20.87
N LEU A 19 19.41 7.15 20.83
CA LEU A 19 19.09 6.47 19.57
C LEU A 19 18.06 7.35 18.86
N GLY A 20 18.52 8.51 18.39
CA GLY A 20 17.89 9.15 17.25
C GLY A 20 18.11 8.19 16.10
N SER A 21 17.02 7.58 15.63
CA SER A 21 16.87 6.89 14.37
C SER A 21 17.96 7.30 13.37
N LEU A 22 19.01 6.48 13.28
CA LEU A 22 19.82 6.40 12.07
C LEU A 22 18.90 5.76 11.04
N GLY A 23 18.12 6.61 10.36
CA GLY A 23 17.29 6.21 9.25
C GLY A 23 18.17 5.42 8.28
N SER A 24 17.84 4.14 8.13
CA SER A 24 18.40 3.29 7.09
C SER A 24 18.07 3.97 5.74
N ASP A 25 19.09 4.31 4.95
CA ASP A 25 18.97 4.96 3.63
C ASP A 25 18.32 4.05 2.55
N ASP A 26 17.76 2.91 2.94
CA ASP A 26 17.11 1.93 2.06
C ASP A 26 15.63 2.23 1.76
N GLY A 27 15.08 3.27 2.39
CA GLY A 27 13.73 3.76 2.16
C GLY A 27 12.63 2.98 2.89
N TRP A 28 12.98 2.14 3.87
CA TRP A 28 12.01 1.54 4.78
C TRP A 28 11.54 2.53 5.84
N ILE A 29 10.25 2.50 6.13
CA ILE A 29 9.61 3.33 7.15
C ILE A 29 9.02 2.39 8.19
N GLU A 30 9.34 2.63 9.46
CA GLU A 30 8.77 1.88 10.59
C GLU A 30 7.25 2.07 10.64
N LEU A 31 6.50 0.98 10.84
CA LEU A 31 5.06 1.01 10.93
C LEU A 31 4.61 1.43 12.33
N GLU A 32 4.63 2.74 12.57
CA GLU A 32 4.10 3.31 13.80
C GLU A 32 2.61 3.68 13.65
N PHE A 33 1.80 3.24 14.62
CA PHE A 33 0.37 3.54 14.68
C PHE A 33 0.12 4.82 15.48
N ASP A 34 -0.55 5.81 14.87
CA ASP A 34 -0.87 7.08 15.53
C ASP A 34 -1.96 6.92 16.64
N SER A 35 -2.61 5.75 16.67
CA SER A 35 -3.50 5.27 17.75
C SER A 35 -3.80 3.78 17.54
N ASN A 36 -4.76 3.48 16.67
CA ASN A 36 -5.15 2.11 16.28
C ASN A 36 -5.00 1.84 14.79
N LYS A 37 -4.56 2.84 14.01
CA LYS A 37 -4.37 2.71 12.58
C LYS A 37 -3.23 3.59 12.08
N LYS A 38 -2.65 3.20 10.95
CA LYS A 38 -1.76 4.03 10.13
C LYS A 38 -2.37 4.18 8.75
N THR A 39 -2.50 5.40 8.27
CA THR A 39 -3.03 5.69 6.92
C THR A 39 -1.92 6.26 6.06
N ILE A 40 -1.74 5.70 4.86
CA ILE A 40 -0.68 6.10 3.94
C ILE A 40 -1.32 6.46 2.59
N PRO A 41 -1.13 7.69 2.08
CA PRO A 41 -1.49 8.03 0.72
C PRO A 41 -0.73 7.11 -0.24
N TRP A 42 -1.44 6.28 -1.00
CA TRP A 42 -0.82 5.28 -1.85
C TRP A 42 -1.74 4.83 -2.99
N ARG A 43 -1.16 4.58 -4.16
CA ARG A 43 -1.77 4.11 -5.41
C ARG A 43 -1.12 2.79 -5.77
N TRP A 44 -1.87 1.73 -5.54
CA TRP A 44 -1.41 0.35 -5.70
C TRP A 44 -1.09 0.03 -7.16
N GLU A 45 -1.77 0.70 -8.09
CA GLU A 45 -1.63 0.51 -9.53
C GLU A 45 -0.30 1.05 -10.07
N ASP A 46 0.30 2.02 -9.39
CA ASP A 46 1.51 2.71 -9.86
C ASP A 46 2.79 2.13 -9.24
N ILE A 47 2.72 1.71 -7.96
CA ILE A 47 3.91 1.32 -7.19
C ILE A 47 3.57 0.14 -6.27
N PRO A 48 4.30 -0.99 -6.32
CA PRO A 48 4.13 -2.08 -5.35
C PRO A 48 4.37 -1.63 -3.91
N LEU A 49 3.60 -2.18 -2.97
CA LEU A 49 3.88 -2.03 -1.53
C LEU A 49 4.75 -3.17 -1.09
N GLN A 50 5.72 -2.84 -0.25
CA GLN A 50 6.51 -3.83 0.44
C GLN A 50 6.35 -3.73 1.93
N ILE A 51 6.34 -4.87 2.60
CA ILE A 51 6.25 -5.00 4.04
C ILE A 51 7.36 -5.94 4.50
N LYS A 52 8.09 -5.51 5.53
CA LYS A 52 9.08 -6.31 6.22
C LYS A 52 8.48 -6.88 7.50
N THR A 53 8.78 -8.14 7.77
CA THR A 53 8.32 -8.86 8.95
C THR A 53 9.34 -9.90 9.39
N ASP A 54 9.46 -10.12 10.69
CA ASP A 54 10.17 -11.24 11.30
C ASP A 54 9.23 -12.37 11.78
N SER A 55 7.93 -12.27 11.49
CA SER A 55 6.92 -13.22 11.96
C SER A 55 7.17 -14.63 11.43
N VAL A 56 7.08 -15.60 12.34
CA VAL A 56 7.34 -17.02 12.07
C VAL A 56 6.07 -17.74 11.66
N VAL A 57 6.21 -18.76 10.81
CA VAL A 57 5.08 -19.64 10.43
C VAL A 57 4.49 -20.27 11.68
N GLY A 58 3.17 -20.16 11.85
CA GLY A 58 2.47 -20.70 13.02
C GLY A 58 2.34 -19.73 14.21
N SER A 59 2.87 -18.50 14.14
CA SER A 59 2.69 -17.51 15.22
C SER A 59 1.24 -17.04 15.36
N GLY A 60 0.46 -17.12 14.28
CA GLY A 60 -0.89 -16.56 14.20
C GLY A 60 -0.93 -15.05 13.95
N ASP A 61 0.23 -14.42 13.75
CA ASP A 61 0.31 -13.01 13.39
C ASP A 61 -0.25 -12.73 12.01
N LYS A 62 -0.60 -11.46 11.77
CA LYS A 62 -1.27 -11.04 10.55
C LYS A 62 -0.59 -9.84 9.91
N ILE A 63 -0.45 -9.87 8.59
CA ILE A 63 -0.32 -8.65 7.78
C ILE A 63 -1.73 -8.31 7.32
N GLY A 64 -2.21 -7.12 7.60
CA GLY A 64 -3.56 -6.68 7.22
C GLY A 64 -3.53 -5.31 6.57
N ILE A 65 -3.97 -5.24 5.30
CA ILE A 65 -3.98 -4.02 4.51
C ILE A 65 -5.38 -3.77 3.99
N ASP A 66 -5.97 -2.62 4.35
CA ASP A 66 -7.23 -2.15 3.78
C ASP A 66 -6.97 -1.15 2.65
N MET A 67 -7.68 -1.31 1.53
CA MET A 67 -7.69 -0.37 0.41
C MET A 67 -8.89 0.55 0.49
N LYS A 68 -8.69 1.87 0.34
CA LYS A 68 -9.79 2.84 0.46
C LYS A 68 -9.83 3.88 -0.66
N ARG A 69 -11.09 4.23 -1.00
CA ARG A 69 -11.52 5.32 -1.89
C ARG A 69 -12.84 5.93 -1.41
N PRO A 70 -12.80 7.09 -0.77
CA PRO A 70 -13.45 7.42 0.52
C PRO A 70 -13.97 6.28 1.44
N HIS A 71 -14.47 5.17 0.89
CA HIS A 71 -14.96 3.97 1.54
C HIS A 71 -14.01 2.77 1.29
N LEU A 72 -14.22 1.66 2.02
CA LEU A 72 -13.48 0.42 1.81
C LEU A 72 -13.78 -0.16 0.43
N VAL A 73 -12.74 -0.38 -0.37
CA VAL A 73 -12.86 -0.96 -1.71
C VAL A 73 -12.31 -2.38 -1.80
N GLY A 74 -11.44 -2.76 -0.88
CA GLY A 74 -10.91 -4.12 -0.77
C GLY A 74 -9.86 -4.18 0.32
N GLY A 75 -9.11 -5.26 0.37
CA GLY A 75 -8.03 -5.45 1.32
C GLY A 75 -7.38 -6.81 1.14
N ILE A 76 -6.31 -7.06 1.86
CA ILE A 76 -5.66 -8.36 1.90
C ILE A 76 -5.22 -8.61 3.33
N ALA A 77 -5.42 -9.83 3.81
CA ALA A 77 -4.80 -10.32 5.02
C ALA A 77 -3.93 -11.54 4.71
N ILE A 78 -2.73 -11.59 5.29
CA ILE A 78 -1.88 -12.78 5.35
C ILE A 78 -1.83 -13.23 6.80
N LEU A 79 -2.20 -14.48 7.06
CA LEU A 79 -2.17 -15.11 8.37
C LEU A 79 -0.99 -16.07 8.45
N PHE A 80 -0.09 -15.82 9.40
CA PHE A 80 1.07 -16.66 9.73
C PHE A 80 0.64 -17.92 10.50
N SER A 81 -0.28 -18.69 9.93
CA SER A 81 -0.62 -20.04 10.38
C SER A 81 0.33 -21.09 9.79
N SER A 82 0.12 -22.37 10.09
CA SER A 82 0.81 -23.48 9.43
C SER A 82 -0.22 -24.40 8.77
N PRO A 83 -0.40 -24.35 7.43
CA PRO A 83 0.30 -23.49 6.45
C PRO A 83 -0.10 -22.01 6.52
N ILE A 84 0.67 -21.12 5.89
CA ILE A 84 0.31 -19.69 5.75
C ILE A 84 -0.90 -19.55 4.85
N LYS A 85 -1.83 -18.69 5.28
CA LYS A 85 -3.11 -18.45 4.61
C LYS A 85 -3.27 -16.98 4.22
N PHE A 86 -4.14 -16.71 3.28
CA PHE A 86 -4.54 -15.37 2.88
C PHE A 86 -6.06 -15.22 2.91
N TRP A 87 -6.52 -13.98 3.04
CA TRP A 87 -7.92 -13.62 2.90
C TRP A 87 -8.04 -12.36 2.05
N MET A 88 -8.80 -12.47 0.96
CA MET A 88 -9.03 -11.41 0.00
C MET A 88 -10.53 -11.12 -0.10
N PRO A 89 -11.08 -10.12 0.62
CA PRO A 89 -12.49 -9.79 0.60
C PRO A 89 -13.03 -9.62 -0.82
N TYR A 90 -14.28 -10.04 -1.01
CA TYR A 90 -15.02 -10.05 -2.29
C TYR A 90 -14.55 -11.05 -3.34
N CYS A 91 -13.32 -11.55 -3.24
CA CYS A 91 -12.68 -12.41 -4.23
C CYS A 91 -12.46 -13.83 -3.76
N SER A 92 -12.01 -14.00 -2.52
CA SER A 92 -11.89 -15.30 -1.89
C SER A 92 -12.73 -15.26 -0.63
N THR A 93 -13.77 -16.09 -0.58
CA THR A 93 -13.66 -17.34 0.17
C THR A 93 -14.99 -18.08 0.16
N GLN A 94 -14.89 -19.40 0.28
CA GLN A 94 -15.96 -20.28 0.73
C GLN A 94 -16.53 -19.76 2.04
N GLY A 95 -17.53 -18.90 1.95
CA GLY A 95 -18.48 -18.62 3.00
C GLY A 95 -19.81 -18.59 2.29
N GLY A 96 -20.74 -19.44 2.73
CA GLY A 96 -22.15 -19.19 2.46
C GLY A 96 -22.56 -17.82 2.99
N GLU A 97 -23.86 -17.56 3.06
CA GLU A 97 -24.46 -16.28 3.51
C GLU A 97 -23.90 -15.71 4.84
N ASP A 98 -23.13 -16.48 5.61
CA ASP A 98 -22.52 -16.10 6.89
C ASP A 98 -21.01 -15.81 6.76
N SER A 99 -20.70 -14.62 6.24
CA SER A 99 -19.35 -14.08 6.02
C SER A 99 -18.56 -13.81 7.31
N SER A 100 -17.96 -14.85 7.89
CA SER A 100 -16.89 -14.71 8.89
C SER A 100 -15.57 -15.22 8.31
N GLU A 101 -14.62 -14.29 8.12
CA GLU A 101 -13.20 -14.47 7.77
C GLU A 101 -12.74 -15.89 7.38
N ALA A 102 -13.21 -16.42 6.25
CA ALA A 102 -12.63 -17.66 5.74
C ALA A 102 -11.26 -17.31 5.16
N TYR A 103 -10.21 -17.97 5.61
CA TYR A 103 -8.86 -17.83 5.06
C TYR A 103 -8.58 -19.00 4.12
N ALA A 104 -8.01 -18.74 2.95
CA ALA A 104 -7.57 -19.75 1.99
C ALA A 104 -6.06 -19.98 2.10
N GLU A 105 -5.60 -21.20 1.84
CA GLU A 105 -4.16 -21.50 1.83
C GLU A 105 -3.46 -20.84 0.64
N LEU A 106 -2.24 -20.33 0.85
CA LEU A 106 -1.43 -19.84 -0.26
C LEU A 106 -1.07 -20.99 -1.21
N PRO A 107 -1.25 -20.84 -2.54
CA PRO A 107 -0.88 -21.88 -3.52
C PRO A 107 0.57 -22.33 -3.43
N VAL A 108 1.47 -21.40 -3.10
CA VAL A 108 2.89 -21.66 -2.86
C VAL A 108 3.25 -21.07 -1.50
N GLN A 109 3.84 -21.89 -0.63
CA GLN A 109 4.28 -21.42 0.69
C GLN A 109 5.58 -20.60 0.55
N PRO A 110 5.72 -19.50 1.31
CA PRO A 110 6.95 -18.71 1.31
C PRO A 110 8.13 -19.51 1.88
N PRO A 111 9.37 -19.09 1.60
CA PRO A 111 10.56 -19.72 2.17
C PRO A 111 10.62 -19.57 3.71
N ASP A 112 11.30 -20.51 4.37
CA ASP A 112 11.44 -20.59 5.84
C ASP A 112 12.43 -19.54 6.43
N GLU A 113 12.71 -18.48 5.70
CA GLU A 113 13.58 -17.39 6.16
C GLU A 113 12.91 -16.62 7.31
N VAL A 114 13.70 -16.19 8.30
CA VAL A 114 13.19 -15.40 9.43
C VAL A 114 12.70 -14.04 8.92
N ASP A 115 13.59 -13.28 8.29
CA ASP A 115 13.29 -12.00 7.68
C ASP A 115 12.55 -12.20 6.35
N LYS A 116 11.34 -11.67 6.26
CA LYS A 116 10.50 -11.74 5.05
C LYS A 116 10.17 -10.36 4.54
N ILE A 117 10.30 -10.20 3.23
CA ILE A 117 9.87 -9.05 2.46
C ILE A 117 8.71 -9.48 1.58
N TRP A 118 7.52 -9.08 1.98
CA TRP A 118 6.29 -9.28 1.22
C TRP A 118 6.12 -8.11 0.25
N THR A 119 5.98 -8.40 -1.05
CA THR A 119 5.69 -7.41 -2.07
C THR A 119 4.31 -7.68 -2.63
N PHE A 120 3.45 -6.66 -2.59
CA PHE A 120 2.08 -6.73 -3.08
C PHE A 120 1.92 -5.85 -4.30
N THR A 121 1.58 -6.45 -5.43
CA THR A 121 1.44 -5.78 -6.72
C THR A 121 0.02 -5.96 -7.24
N LYS A 122 -0.61 -4.87 -7.64
CA LYS A 122 -1.91 -4.89 -8.32
C LYS A 122 -1.70 -4.51 -9.77
N THR A 123 -2.20 -5.34 -10.67
CA THR A 123 -2.26 -5.04 -12.10
C THR A 123 -3.69 -4.69 -12.51
N GLY A 124 -3.94 -4.49 -13.80
CA GLY A 124 -5.30 -4.26 -14.30
C GLY A 124 -6.23 -5.47 -14.14
N SER A 125 -5.71 -6.69 -13.99
CA SER A 125 -6.51 -7.92 -13.91
C SER A 125 -6.22 -8.83 -12.73
N ALA A 126 -5.04 -8.70 -12.13
CA ALA A 126 -4.52 -9.63 -11.14
C ALA A 126 -3.93 -8.95 -9.91
N PHE A 127 -3.98 -9.66 -8.79
CA PHE A 127 -3.27 -9.33 -7.55
C PHE A 127 -2.16 -10.35 -7.31
N VAL A 128 -0.92 -9.87 -7.28
CA VAL A 128 0.27 -10.70 -7.17
C VAL A 128 0.97 -10.42 -5.84
N ILE A 129 1.31 -11.47 -5.12
CA ILE A 129 2.07 -11.41 -3.87
C ILE A 129 3.33 -12.23 -4.04
N THR A 130 4.48 -11.63 -3.73
CA THR A 130 5.76 -12.33 -3.64
C THR A 130 6.35 -12.20 -2.23
N CYS A 131 6.96 -13.26 -1.71
CA CYS A 131 7.74 -13.22 -0.47
C CYS A 131 9.20 -13.55 -0.79
N ASN A 132 10.13 -12.66 -0.47
CA ASN A 132 11.56 -12.81 -0.78
C ASN A 132 11.83 -13.18 -2.26
N GLY A 133 11.04 -12.61 -3.17
CA GLY A 133 11.14 -12.85 -4.61
C GLY A 133 10.44 -14.12 -5.11
N VAL A 134 9.91 -14.97 -4.23
CA VAL A 134 9.10 -16.13 -4.60
C VAL A 134 7.64 -15.70 -4.75
N GLU A 135 7.03 -15.93 -5.92
CA GLU A 135 5.60 -15.73 -6.12
C GLU A 135 4.80 -16.74 -5.28
N VAL A 136 4.02 -16.23 -4.33
CA VAL A 136 3.20 -17.04 -3.41
C VAL A 136 1.70 -16.97 -3.73
N LEU A 137 1.28 -15.92 -4.44
CA LEU A 137 -0.08 -15.77 -4.93
C LEU A 137 -0.06 -14.98 -6.24
N ASN A 138 -0.81 -15.46 -7.23
CA ASN A 138 -1.23 -14.68 -8.38
C ASN A 138 -2.73 -14.91 -8.58
N TYR A 139 -3.53 -13.93 -8.16
CA TYR A 139 -4.97 -14.01 -8.14
C TYR A 139 -5.59 -13.16 -9.26
N GLU A 140 -6.13 -13.80 -10.29
CA GLU A 140 -6.82 -13.14 -11.41
C GLU A 140 -8.24 -12.69 -11.02
N PHE A 141 -8.35 -11.52 -10.40
CA PHE A 141 -9.64 -11.00 -9.94
C PHE A 141 -10.59 -10.65 -11.08
N ALA A 142 -10.08 -10.28 -12.26
CA ALA A 142 -10.90 -9.88 -13.40
C ALA A 142 -11.71 -11.05 -13.99
N THR A 143 -11.18 -12.27 -13.90
CA THR A 143 -11.83 -13.49 -14.38
C THR A 143 -12.39 -14.35 -13.24
N SER A 144 -12.41 -13.82 -12.01
CA SER A 144 -12.94 -14.57 -10.89
C SER A 144 -14.44 -14.84 -11.07
N GLY A 145 -14.92 -16.00 -10.62
CA GLY A 145 -16.34 -16.33 -10.63
C GLY A 145 -17.18 -15.56 -9.61
N PHE A 146 -16.57 -14.70 -8.80
CA PHE A 146 -17.25 -13.97 -7.73
C PHE A 146 -17.71 -12.60 -8.24
N SER A 147 -19.03 -12.40 -8.26
CA SER A 147 -19.68 -11.20 -8.80
C SER A 147 -19.16 -9.88 -8.21
N ASN A 148 -18.73 -9.89 -6.95
CA ASN A 148 -18.23 -8.70 -6.25
C ASN A 148 -16.72 -8.47 -6.41
N CYS A 149 -15.97 -9.46 -6.87
CA CYS A 149 -14.51 -9.40 -6.91
C CYS A 149 -14.03 -8.40 -7.96
N ALA A 150 -14.34 -8.65 -9.24
CA ALA A 150 -13.89 -7.79 -10.34
C ALA A 150 -14.35 -6.32 -10.19
N PRO A 151 -15.60 -6.00 -9.79
CA PRO A 151 -16.00 -4.60 -9.58
C PRO A 151 -15.26 -3.90 -8.44
N LYS A 152 -14.87 -4.63 -7.39
CA LYS A 152 -14.16 -4.06 -6.23
C LYS A 152 -12.66 -3.90 -6.49
N TRP A 153 -12.06 -4.87 -7.16
CA TRP A 153 -10.63 -4.94 -7.39
C TRP A 153 -10.18 -4.37 -8.74
N GLY A 154 -10.98 -4.46 -9.80
CA GLY A 154 -10.63 -4.03 -11.16
C GLY A 154 -10.75 -2.54 -11.44
N GLY A 155 -11.10 -1.71 -10.44
CA GLY A 155 -11.11 -0.25 -10.62
C GLY A 155 -9.77 0.38 -10.27
N ASP A 156 -9.30 1.32 -11.07
CA ASP A 156 -8.13 2.16 -10.78
C ASP A 156 -8.53 3.30 -9.87
N THR A 157 -7.86 3.48 -8.72
CA THR A 157 -7.77 4.73 -7.91
C THR A 157 -7.62 4.48 -6.41
N THR A 158 -6.93 3.44 -5.93
CA THR A 158 -6.70 3.38 -4.46
C THR A 158 -6.05 4.70 -4.04
N ASP A 159 -6.68 5.44 -3.11
CA ASP A 159 -6.21 6.76 -2.70
C ASP A 159 -5.27 6.63 -1.50
N HIS A 160 -5.59 5.69 -0.63
CA HIS A 160 -4.82 5.37 0.55
C HIS A 160 -5.00 3.92 0.96
N ILE A 161 -4.01 3.42 1.67
CA ILE A 161 -4.12 2.19 2.45
C ILE A 161 -4.17 2.49 3.93
N VAL A 162 -4.75 1.55 4.65
CA VAL A 162 -4.84 1.60 6.10
C VAL A 162 -4.33 0.30 6.70
N PHE A 163 -3.36 0.42 7.59
CA PHE A 163 -2.98 -0.63 8.52
C PHE A 163 -3.78 -0.44 9.80
N TYR A 164 -4.40 -1.51 10.30
CA TYR A 164 -5.07 -1.50 11.60
C TYR A 164 -4.27 -2.32 12.60
N LYS A 165 -4.04 -1.77 13.80
CA LYS A 165 -3.23 -2.42 14.84
C LYS A 165 -3.75 -3.81 15.20
N SER A 166 -5.07 -4.01 15.19
CA SER A 166 -5.70 -5.30 15.51
C SER A 166 -5.59 -6.35 14.38
N TRP A 167 -5.23 -5.94 13.16
CA TRP A 167 -5.21 -6.80 11.96
C TRP A 167 -3.82 -6.89 11.32
N SER A 168 -2.86 -6.09 11.80
CA SER A 168 -1.53 -5.94 11.26
C SER A 168 -0.49 -6.10 12.37
N THR A 169 -0.44 -7.29 12.98
CA THR A 169 0.48 -7.63 14.08
C THR A 169 1.85 -8.10 13.61
N ALA A 170 1.98 -8.48 12.33
CA ALA A 170 3.23 -8.95 11.73
C ALA A 170 4.01 -7.85 10.98
N SER A 171 3.49 -6.63 10.84
CA SER A 171 4.08 -5.63 9.94
C SER A 171 4.99 -4.67 10.70
N ASP A 172 6.30 -4.77 10.48
CA ASP A 172 7.30 -3.97 11.22
C ASP A 172 7.70 -2.71 10.43
N PHE A 173 7.98 -2.89 9.15
CA PHE A 173 8.37 -1.80 8.25
C PHE A 173 7.61 -1.88 6.94
N TYR A 174 7.40 -0.74 6.30
CA TYR A 174 6.80 -0.68 4.98
C TYR A 174 7.59 0.22 4.02
N ARG A 175 7.41 -0.04 2.73
CA ARG A 175 7.86 0.82 1.65
C ARG A 175 6.73 0.95 0.64
N ALA A 176 6.10 2.11 0.63
CA ALA A 176 5.21 2.56 -0.42
C ALA A 176 5.94 3.69 -1.15
N GLY A 177 6.16 3.59 -2.46
CA GLY A 177 6.99 4.56 -3.17
C GLY A 177 6.50 6.01 -2.98
N LYS A 178 7.41 6.96 -3.15
CA LYS A 178 7.09 8.38 -2.96
C LYS A 178 6.01 8.79 -3.95
N PHE A 179 4.85 9.16 -3.45
CA PHE A 179 3.94 9.96 -4.23
C PHE A 179 4.67 11.24 -4.62
N PRO A 180 4.75 11.60 -5.92
CA PRO A 180 5.00 12.99 -6.24
C PRO A 180 3.93 13.76 -5.49
N ARG A 181 4.34 14.62 -4.53
CA ARG A 181 3.42 15.44 -3.74
C ARG A 181 2.37 15.96 -4.71
N MET A 182 1.15 15.45 -4.58
CA MET A 182 0.03 15.99 -5.30
C MET A 182 -0.08 17.40 -4.73
N SER A 183 0.52 18.39 -5.40
CA SER A 183 0.35 19.78 -5.08
C SER A 183 -1.15 19.95 -5.10
N TYR A 184 -1.72 20.07 -3.91
CA TYR A 184 -3.14 20.25 -3.69
C TYR A 184 -3.58 21.28 -4.72
N PHE A 185 -4.28 20.86 -5.78
CA PHE A 185 -4.85 21.80 -6.72
C PHE A 185 -5.82 22.59 -5.86
N ASP A 186 -5.43 23.82 -5.56
CA ASP A 186 -6.18 24.79 -4.78
C ASP A 186 -7.52 25.02 -5.50
N TYR A 187 -8.50 24.18 -5.18
CA TYR A 187 -9.87 24.30 -5.68
C TYR A 187 -10.57 25.54 -5.09
N SER A 188 -9.84 26.39 -4.34
CA SER A 188 -10.33 27.65 -3.79
C SER A 188 -10.03 28.88 -4.66
N ARG A 189 -9.36 28.73 -5.81
CA ARG A 189 -9.04 29.88 -6.69
C ARG A 189 -9.64 29.86 -8.09
N THR A 190 -10.80 29.21 -8.22
CA THR A 190 -11.77 29.60 -9.25
C THR A 190 -13.00 30.13 -8.55
N SER A 191 -13.02 31.44 -8.35
CA SER A 191 -14.26 32.19 -8.17
C SER A 191 -15.10 32.02 -9.44
N ILE A 192 -15.87 30.94 -9.48
CA ILE A 192 -16.95 30.78 -10.45
C ILE A 192 -18.02 31.78 -10.05
N LEU A 193 -17.92 32.99 -10.60
CA LEU A 193 -19.10 33.84 -10.72
C LEU A 193 -20.07 33.13 -11.68
N PRO A 194 -21.33 32.88 -11.30
CA PRO A 194 -22.30 32.35 -12.23
C PRO A 194 -22.60 33.44 -13.26
N HIS A 195 -22.13 33.27 -14.50
CA HIS A 195 -22.56 34.11 -15.62
C HIS A 195 -23.65 33.38 -16.42
N PRO A 196 -24.74 34.08 -16.79
CA PRO A 196 -25.92 33.46 -17.33
C PRO A 196 -25.74 33.10 -18.80
N ARG A 197 -26.16 31.87 -19.14
CA ARG A 197 -26.53 31.39 -20.47
C ARG A 197 -25.48 31.47 -21.58
N GLY A 198 -24.93 30.29 -21.90
CA GLY A 198 -24.79 29.84 -23.28
C GLY A 198 -23.40 29.94 -23.90
N LYS A 199 -22.98 28.81 -24.48
CA LYS A 199 -21.85 28.55 -25.40
C LYS A 199 -20.58 28.02 -24.73
N GLY A 200 -20.16 26.86 -25.23
CA GLY A 200 -19.13 25.99 -24.66
C GLY A 200 -17.73 26.58 -24.67
N PHE A 201 -16.92 26.08 -23.74
CA PHE A 201 -15.52 26.48 -23.58
C PHE A 201 -14.57 25.37 -24.08
N CYS A 202 -13.64 25.77 -24.94
CA CYS A 202 -12.37 25.08 -25.18
C CYS A 202 -11.29 25.76 -24.33
N PRO A 203 -10.46 25.05 -23.55
CA PRO A 203 -9.29 25.65 -22.92
C PRO A 203 -8.16 25.76 -23.97
N LEU A 204 -7.82 26.99 -24.37
CA LEU A 204 -6.72 27.29 -25.29
C LEU A 204 -5.43 27.56 -24.52
N ASN A 205 -4.34 26.88 -24.90
CA ASN A 205 -2.98 27.43 -24.77
C ASN A 205 -2.67 28.28 -26.01
N ARG A 206 -1.86 29.33 -25.84
CA ARG A 206 -1.51 30.31 -26.90
C ARG A 206 -0.95 29.60 -28.13
N GLY A 207 -1.62 29.75 -29.29
CA GLY A 207 -1.02 29.47 -30.60
C GLY A 207 -1.87 28.70 -31.62
N GLN A 208 -3.09 28.23 -31.31
CA GLN A 208 -3.90 27.47 -32.28
C GLN A 208 -5.25 28.15 -32.58
N ARG A 209 -5.58 28.29 -33.88
CA ARG A 209 -6.91 28.69 -34.38
C ARG A 209 -7.72 27.43 -34.73
N CYS A 210 -8.92 27.32 -34.18
CA CYS A 210 -9.99 26.41 -34.63
C CYS A 210 -10.66 26.94 -35.91
N PRO A 211 -11.29 26.09 -36.76
CA PRO A 211 -12.13 24.94 -36.35
C PRO A 211 -11.73 23.57 -36.93
N LEU A 212 -11.88 22.52 -36.11
CA LEU A 212 -11.94 21.14 -36.59
C LEU A 212 -13.41 20.80 -36.88
N ASN A 213 -13.78 20.84 -38.16
CA ASN A 213 -15.00 20.19 -38.63
C ASN A 213 -14.85 18.66 -38.49
N GLY A 214 -15.85 18.00 -37.91
CA GLY A 214 -16.00 16.55 -38.00
C GLY A 214 -15.66 15.74 -36.74
N GLY A 215 -16.40 15.97 -35.65
CA GLY A 215 -16.94 14.94 -34.75
C GLY A 215 -16.16 13.63 -34.47
N LYS A 216 -14.85 13.66 -34.24
CA LYS A 216 -14.11 12.51 -33.67
C LYS A 216 -13.08 13.00 -32.65
N ALA A 217 -13.28 12.65 -31.38
CA ALA A 217 -12.29 12.83 -30.34
C ALA A 217 -11.25 11.69 -30.45
N TYR A 218 -9.97 12.04 -30.62
CA TYR A 218 -8.86 11.11 -30.51
C TYR A 218 -8.16 11.35 -29.16
N LEU A 219 -8.04 10.30 -28.35
CA LEU A 219 -7.18 10.28 -27.16
C LEU A 219 -5.71 10.31 -27.62
N ALA A 220 -5.02 11.40 -27.31
CA ALA A 220 -3.58 11.51 -27.56
C ALA A 220 -2.81 10.76 -26.46
N HIS A 221 -2.36 9.53 -26.75
CA HIS A 221 -1.30 8.87 -25.99
C HIS A 221 0.02 9.61 -26.22
N LYS A 222 0.60 10.19 -25.16
CA LYS A 222 1.98 10.64 -25.17
C LYS A 222 2.90 9.45 -24.89
N ASN A 223 3.56 8.96 -25.93
CA ASN A 223 4.80 8.20 -25.81
C ASN A 223 5.93 9.18 -25.44
N LEU A 224 6.61 8.92 -24.33
CA LEU A 224 7.87 9.58 -23.98
C LEU A 224 9.01 8.63 -24.32
N PHE A 225 9.70 8.93 -25.43
CA PHE A 225 11.06 8.47 -25.68
C PHE A 225 12.03 9.44 -24.98
N LEU A 226 13.02 8.86 -24.31
CA LEU A 226 14.18 9.52 -23.71
C LEU A 226 15.18 9.99 -24.79
N PRO A 227 16.02 10.99 -24.50
CA PRO A 227 17.44 10.96 -24.83
C PRO A 227 18.27 10.31 -23.71
#